data_AF-A0A3N5M869-F1
#
_entry.id   AF-A0A3N5M869-F1
#
_cell.length_a   1.000
_cell.length_b   1.000
_cell.length_c   1.000
_cell.angle_alpha   90.00
_cell.angle_beta   90.00
_cell.angle_gamma   90.00
#
_symmetry.space_group_name_H-M   'P 1'
#
loop_
_entity.id
_entity.type
_entity.pdbx_description
1 polymer ?
#
loop_
_entity_poly.entity_id
_entity_poly.type
_entity_poly.pdbx_seq_one_letter_code
_entity_poly.pdbx_strand_id
1 'polypeptide(L)'
;MKKQPSRNLNLAGYNGGFPKTVAVFRALQLGDLLCAVPAFRALRHAWPKATIALVGLPWAASFVTRFRNYFDSFQEFPGWEGIPECGYDPARMERFRRSRTSHDLVIQLHGNGSVTNQFLPLLGPRFMAGFFARGQPCPDRARFIPYPEGEHEIRRLLQLLEHLGIPLKGEHLEFPLSPADEREAAELQEAGKLPTGQFVCLHVGARDPRRRWPIEKFLEVGKGLVARGFRVVLTGTAEEAGQAGWLAERLGRG
;
A
#
# COMPACT_ATOMS: atom_id res chain seq x y z
N MET A 1 -5.41 -32.41 18.54
CA MET A 1 -5.24 -31.37 17.49
C MET A 1 -6.50 -31.30 16.65
N LYS A 2 -7.36 -30.28 16.82
CA LYS A 2 -8.56 -30.12 16.00
C LYS A 2 -8.16 -29.56 14.63
N LYS A 3 -8.37 -30.34 13.55
CA LYS A 3 -8.27 -29.86 12.16
C LYS A 3 -9.22 -28.67 12.00
N GLN A 4 -8.68 -27.49 11.68
CA GLN A 4 -9.51 -26.40 11.18
C GLN A 4 -10.24 -26.88 9.92
N PRO A 5 -11.55 -26.64 9.78
CA PRO A 5 -12.28 -27.00 8.58
C PRO A 5 -11.65 -26.21 7.42
N SER A 6 -11.17 -26.93 6.41
CA SER A 6 -10.72 -26.38 5.14
C SER A 6 -11.91 -25.66 4.50
N ARG A 7 -12.04 -24.35 4.70
CA ARG A 7 -12.89 -23.52 3.85
C ARG A 7 -12.37 -23.74 2.43
N ASN A 8 -13.19 -24.36 1.58
CA ASN A 8 -12.88 -24.52 0.18
C ASN A 8 -12.67 -23.12 -0.40
N LEU A 9 -11.45 -22.80 -0.82
CA LEU A 9 -11.16 -21.56 -1.54
C LEU A 9 -12.03 -21.52 -2.78
N ASN A 10 -12.69 -20.39 -3.02
CA ASN A 10 -13.52 -20.20 -4.20
C ASN A 10 -12.65 -19.83 -5.41
N LEU A 11 -11.74 -20.73 -5.77
CA LEU A 11 -10.88 -20.66 -6.95
C LEU A 11 -11.36 -21.69 -7.98
N ALA A 12 -12.66 -21.67 -8.30
CA ALA A 12 -13.29 -22.62 -9.21
C ALA A 12 -12.49 -22.76 -10.53
N GLY A 13 -12.16 -24.00 -10.90
CA GLY A 13 -11.34 -24.31 -12.09
C GLY A 13 -9.83 -24.40 -11.83
N TYR A 14 -9.36 -24.14 -10.60
CA TYR A 14 -7.99 -24.46 -10.20
C TYR A 14 -7.88 -25.95 -9.87
N ASN A 15 -7.85 -26.79 -10.92
CA ASN A 15 -7.83 -28.27 -10.85
C ASN A 15 -6.46 -28.82 -10.36
N GLY A 16 -5.97 -28.41 -9.18
CA GLY A 16 -4.69 -28.89 -8.66
C GLY A 16 -4.17 -28.32 -7.33
N GLY A 17 -4.94 -27.54 -6.57
CA GLY A 17 -4.52 -27.03 -5.24
C GLY A 17 -4.56 -25.50 -5.11
N PHE A 18 -3.52 -24.91 -4.51
CA PHE A 18 -3.36 -23.46 -4.31
C PHE A 18 -2.55 -22.81 -5.45
N PRO A 19 -2.71 -21.51 -5.76
CA PRO A 19 -1.88 -20.81 -6.77
C PRO A 19 -0.39 -20.93 -6.41
N LYS A 20 0.48 -21.22 -7.40
CA LYS A 20 1.93 -21.25 -7.19
C LYS A 20 2.55 -19.87 -7.41
N THR A 21 2.06 -19.11 -8.39
CA THR A 21 2.51 -17.73 -8.66
C THR A 21 1.35 -16.75 -8.62
N VAL A 22 1.47 -15.73 -7.78
CA VAL A 22 0.44 -14.70 -7.56
C VAL A 22 1.03 -13.34 -7.83
N ALA A 23 0.32 -12.52 -8.60
CA ALA A 23 0.61 -11.09 -8.71
C ALA A 23 -0.52 -10.29 -8.07
N VAL A 24 -0.16 -9.39 -7.17
CA VAL A 24 -1.11 -8.44 -6.58
C VAL A 24 -0.93 -7.09 -7.24
N PHE A 25 -1.98 -6.59 -7.87
CA PHE A 25 -1.94 -5.29 -8.54
C PHE A 25 -2.46 -4.19 -7.62
N ARG A 26 -1.58 -3.26 -7.23
CA ARG A 26 -1.91 -2.05 -6.48
C ARG A 26 -0.84 -0.96 -6.70
N ALA A 27 -0.99 -0.21 -7.78
CA ALA A 27 -0.21 0.98 -8.11
C ALA A 27 -0.79 2.28 -7.49
N LEU A 28 -0.74 2.40 -6.15
CA LEU A 28 -1.20 3.58 -5.40
C LEU A 28 -0.08 4.17 -4.53
N GLN A 29 -0.41 5.05 -3.58
CA GLN A 29 0.56 5.70 -2.68
C GLN A 29 0.76 4.91 -1.37
N LEU A 30 1.69 5.35 -0.53
CA LEU A 30 2.05 4.63 0.70
C LEU A 30 0.85 4.31 1.61
N GLY A 31 0.00 5.29 1.90
CA GLY A 31 -1.16 5.09 2.78
C GLY A 31 -2.12 4.02 2.27
N ASP A 32 -2.32 3.97 0.95
CA ASP A 32 -3.12 2.95 0.29
C ASP A 32 -2.48 1.57 0.44
N LEU A 33 -1.17 1.44 0.19
CA LEU A 33 -0.48 0.15 0.35
C LEU A 33 -0.49 -0.33 1.80
N LEU A 34 -0.37 0.57 2.79
CA LEU A 34 -0.49 0.22 4.20
C LEU A 34 -1.88 -0.35 4.53
N CYS A 35 -2.95 0.26 4.00
CA CYS A 35 -4.32 -0.28 4.17
C CYS A 35 -4.50 -1.68 3.54
N ALA A 36 -3.63 -2.07 2.61
CA ALA A 36 -3.66 -3.40 1.99
C ALA A 36 -2.81 -4.45 2.73
N VAL A 37 -2.00 -4.05 3.72
CA VAL A 37 -1.16 -4.99 4.51
C VAL A 37 -1.97 -6.14 5.14
N PRO A 38 -3.15 -5.92 5.74
CA PRO A 38 -3.99 -7.01 6.25
C PRO A 38 -4.35 -8.04 5.17
N ALA A 39 -4.58 -7.60 3.94
CA ALA A 39 -4.85 -8.49 2.81
C ALA A 39 -3.60 -9.28 2.42
N PHE A 40 -2.43 -8.63 2.34
CA PHE A 40 -1.16 -9.31 2.03
C PHE A 40 -0.80 -10.37 3.06
N ARG A 41 -1.01 -10.07 4.35
CA ARG A 41 -0.85 -11.02 5.46
C ARG A 41 -1.75 -12.24 5.32
N ALA A 42 -3.02 -12.04 4.98
CA ALA A 42 -3.96 -13.13 4.75
C ALA A 42 -3.56 -13.99 3.54
N LEU A 43 -3.14 -13.37 2.43
CA LEU A 43 -2.63 -14.05 1.24
C LEU A 43 -1.42 -14.93 1.56
N ARG A 44 -0.39 -14.37 2.20
CA ARG A 44 0.80 -15.13 2.58
C ARG A 44 0.47 -16.29 3.52
N HIS A 45 -0.43 -16.10 4.47
CA HIS A 45 -0.81 -17.17 5.38
C HIS A 45 -1.59 -18.29 4.68
N ALA A 46 -2.48 -17.95 3.75
CA ALA A 46 -3.23 -18.94 2.99
C ALA A 46 -2.33 -19.70 2.02
N TRP A 47 -1.34 -19.02 1.43
CA TRP A 47 -0.44 -19.59 0.42
C TRP A 47 1.03 -19.40 0.79
N PRO A 48 1.51 -20.07 1.86
CA PRO A 48 2.87 -19.86 2.38
C PRO A 48 3.97 -20.22 1.39
N LYS A 49 3.69 -21.13 0.45
CA LYS A 49 4.62 -21.61 -0.57
C LYS A 49 4.46 -20.93 -1.93
N ALA A 50 3.48 -20.03 -2.10
CA ALA A 50 3.30 -19.31 -3.35
C ALA A 50 4.35 -18.21 -3.49
N THR A 51 4.81 -17.97 -4.71
CA THR A 51 5.56 -16.77 -5.07
C THR A 51 4.57 -15.63 -5.26
N ILE A 52 4.62 -14.61 -4.41
CA ILE A 52 3.72 -13.45 -4.41
C ILE A 52 4.51 -12.20 -4.82
N ALA A 53 4.19 -11.66 -5.99
CA ALA A 53 4.74 -10.42 -6.50
C ALA A 53 3.79 -9.25 -6.22
N LEU A 54 4.33 -8.07 -5.89
CA LEU A 54 3.58 -6.81 -5.94
C LEU A 54 3.82 -6.11 -7.28
N VAL A 55 2.74 -5.80 -7.99
CA VAL A 55 2.75 -4.93 -9.17
C VAL A 55 2.30 -3.54 -8.75
N GLY A 56 3.22 -2.58 -8.73
CA GLY A 56 2.97 -1.25 -8.15
C GLY A 56 3.83 -0.14 -8.76
N LEU A 57 3.68 1.08 -8.25
CA LEU A 57 4.47 2.24 -8.68
C LEU A 57 5.97 2.04 -8.32
N PRO A 58 6.91 2.75 -8.98
CA PRO A 58 8.36 2.55 -8.75
C PRO A 58 8.79 2.61 -7.27
N TRP A 59 8.19 3.50 -6.48
CA TRP A 59 8.50 3.65 -5.06
C TRP A 59 8.20 2.38 -4.24
N ALA A 60 7.24 1.55 -4.68
CA ALA A 60 6.79 0.37 -3.97
C ALA A 60 7.84 -0.76 -3.94
N ALA A 61 8.95 -0.63 -4.67
CA ALA A 61 10.11 -1.51 -4.50
C ALA A 61 10.64 -1.45 -3.06
N SER A 62 10.72 -0.25 -2.47
CA SER A 62 11.14 -0.07 -1.07
C SER A 62 10.13 -0.70 -0.09
N PHE A 63 8.84 -0.64 -0.43
CA PHE A 63 7.77 -1.28 0.34
C PHE A 63 7.91 -2.81 0.32
N VAL A 64 8.15 -3.41 -0.84
CA VAL A 64 8.37 -4.87 -0.95
C VAL A 64 9.57 -5.31 -0.12
N THR A 65 10.68 -4.58 -0.13
CA THR A 65 11.84 -4.86 0.72
C THR A 65 11.48 -4.85 2.20
N ARG A 66 10.69 -3.87 2.65
CA ARG A 66 10.22 -3.76 4.04
C ARG A 66 9.25 -4.88 4.42
N PHE A 67 8.35 -5.24 3.51
CA PHE A 67 7.34 -6.29 3.70
C PHE A 67 7.72 -7.62 3.02
N ARG A 68 9.03 -7.95 3.00
CA ARG A 68 9.57 -9.17 2.37
C ARG A 68 8.99 -10.50 2.90
N ASN A 69 8.37 -10.46 4.09
CA ASN A 69 7.67 -11.62 4.64
C ASN A 69 6.36 -11.91 3.90
N TYR A 70 5.79 -10.92 3.20
CA TYR A 70 4.56 -11.04 2.44
C TYR A 70 4.80 -11.17 0.94
N PHE A 71 5.86 -10.55 0.42
CA PHE A 71 6.19 -10.51 -1.00
C PHE A 71 7.56 -11.13 -1.30
N ASP A 72 7.64 -11.91 -2.37
CA ASP A 72 8.88 -12.51 -2.87
C ASP A 72 9.55 -11.63 -3.93
N SER A 73 8.78 -10.79 -4.63
CA SER A 73 9.30 -9.93 -5.69
C SER A 73 8.44 -8.68 -5.92
N PHE A 74 9.04 -7.72 -6.63
CA PHE A 74 8.40 -6.50 -7.10
C PHE A 74 8.43 -6.47 -8.63
N GLN A 75 7.33 -6.04 -9.23
CA GLN A 75 7.26 -5.71 -10.64
C GLN A 75 6.75 -4.28 -10.79
N GLU A 76 7.51 -3.45 -11.48
CA GLU A 76 7.10 -2.07 -11.74
C GLU A 76 5.90 -2.05 -12.70
N PHE A 77 4.85 -1.34 -12.30
CA PHE A 77 3.72 -1.02 -13.17
C PHE A 77 4.17 -0.02 -14.25
N PRO A 78 4.05 -0.35 -15.55
CA PRO A 78 4.58 0.49 -16.63
C PRO A 78 3.76 1.76 -16.89
N GLY A 79 2.58 1.87 -16.28
CA GLY A 79 1.59 2.88 -16.60
C GLY A 79 0.52 2.37 -17.56
N TRP A 80 -0.67 2.98 -17.47
CA TRP A 80 -1.83 2.63 -18.28
C TRP A 80 -2.72 3.85 -18.49
N GLU A 81 -3.36 3.92 -19.64
CA GLU A 81 -4.29 5.00 -19.95
C GLU A 81 -5.48 4.96 -18.97
N GLY A 82 -5.83 6.12 -18.41
CA GLY A 82 -6.89 6.23 -17.40
C GLY A 82 -6.47 5.87 -15.96
N ILE A 83 -5.19 5.58 -15.69
CA ILE A 83 -4.65 5.43 -14.32
C ILE A 83 -3.83 6.70 -13.97
N PRO A 84 -4.39 7.63 -13.19
CA PRO A 84 -3.77 8.94 -12.92
C PRO A 84 -2.41 8.85 -12.22
N GLU A 85 -2.18 7.82 -11.42
CA GLU A 85 -0.95 7.65 -10.66
C GLU A 85 0.26 7.39 -11.55
N CYS A 86 0.04 6.82 -12.74
CA CYS A 86 1.09 6.50 -13.69
C CYS A 86 0.48 6.38 -15.09
N GLY A 87 0.56 7.47 -15.85
CA GLY A 87 0.12 7.52 -17.24
C GLY A 87 0.87 6.54 -18.14
N TYR A 88 0.30 6.28 -19.31
CA TYR A 88 0.89 5.37 -20.29
C TYR A 88 2.22 5.90 -20.86
N ASP A 89 3.23 5.05 -20.85
CA ASP A 89 4.53 5.29 -21.48
C ASP A 89 4.88 4.09 -22.38
N PRO A 90 5.05 4.27 -23.71
CA PRO A 90 5.36 3.19 -24.63
C PRO A 90 6.67 2.45 -24.32
N ALA A 91 7.71 3.15 -23.88
CA ALA A 91 9.02 2.56 -23.60
C ALA A 91 8.98 1.73 -22.31
N ARG A 92 8.27 2.21 -21.28
CA ARG A 92 8.05 1.44 -20.04
C ARG A 92 7.16 0.23 -20.30
N MET A 93 6.12 0.37 -21.12
CA MET A 93 5.25 -0.74 -21.53
C MET A 93 6.03 -1.81 -22.30
N GLU A 94 6.91 -1.43 -23.23
CA GLU A 94 7.73 -2.38 -23.97
C GLU A 94 8.70 -3.14 -23.05
N ARG A 95 9.34 -2.45 -22.11
CA ARG A 95 10.20 -3.08 -21.10
C ARG A 95 9.41 -4.06 -20.24
N PHE A 96 8.20 -3.68 -19.81
CA PHE A 96 7.32 -4.54 -19.03
C PHE A 96 6.90 -5.80 -19.80
N ARG A 97 6.59 -5.69 -21.10
CA ARG A 97 6.26 -6.85 -21.93
C ARG A 97 7.42 -7.84 -22.03
N ARG A 98 8.66 -7.34 -22.12
CA ARG A 98 9.88 -8.18 -22.18
C ARG A 98 10.22 -8.84 -20.85
N SER A 99 9.94 -8.20 -19.73
CA SER A 99 10.23 -8.72 -18.38
C SER A 99 9.05 -9.47 -17.74
N ARG A 100 7.92 -9.57 -18.45
CA ARG A 100 6.71 -10.20 -17.92
C ARG A 100 6.93 -11.67 -17.62
N THR A 101 6.50 -12.08 -16.43
CA THR A 101 6.29 -13.48 -16.08
C THR A 101 4.80 -13.81 -16.06
N SER A 102 4.43 -15.05 -16.40
CA SER A 102 3.04 -15.49 -16.29
C SER A 102 2.68 -15.80 -14.83
N HIS A 103 1.45 -15.50 -14.44
CA HIS A 103 0.96 -15.75 -13.09
C HIS A 103 -0.21 -16.75 -13.10
N ASP A 104 -0.28 -17.62 -12.10
CA ASP A 104 -1.46 -18.46 -11.92
C ASP A 104 -2.69 -17.62 -11.56
N LEU A 105 -2.48 -16.61 -10.72
CA LEU A 105 -3.54 -15.72 -10.25
C LEU A 105 -3.05 -14.26 -10.19
N VAL A 106 -3.81 -13.36 -10.79
CA VAL A 106 -3.67 -11.92 -10.58
C VAL A 106 -4.80 -11.42 -9.70
N ILE A 107 -4.49 -10.79 -8.58
CA ILE A 107 -5.47 -10.19 -7.67
C ILE A 107 -5.36 -8.67 -7.77
N GLN A 108 -6.42 -8.05 -8.29
CA GLN A 108 -6.55 -6.61 -8.36
C GLN A 108 -7.09 -6.08 -7.03
N LEU A 109 -6.27 -5.25 -6.38
CA LEU A 109 -6.60 -4.56 -5.13
C LEU A 109 -6.41 -3.04 -5.31
N HIS A 110 -6.64 -2.48 -6.49
CA HIS A 110 -6.31 -1.07 -6.79
C HIS A 110 -7.52 -0.14 -6.64
N GLY A 111 -8.70 -0.58 -7.06
CA GLY A 111 -9.90 0.25 -7.09
C GLY A 111 -11.09 -0.52 -7.67
N ASN A 112 -12.09 0.19 -8.19
CA ASN A 112 -13.32 -0.44 -8.67
C ASN A 112 -13.19 -1.24 -9.96
N GLY A 113 -12.02 -1.32 -10.58
CA GLY A 113 -11.81 -2.19 -11.74
C GLY A 113 -12.20 -1.59 -13.09
N SER A 114 -12.85 -0.42 -13.16
CA SER A 114 -13.34 0.16 -14.43
C SER A 114 -12.26 0.32 -15.50
N VAL A 115 -11.06 0.71 -15.08
CA VAL A 115 -9.88 0.84 -15.95
C VAL A 115 -8.91 -0.31 -15.71
N THR A 116 -8.61 -0.60 -14.44
CA THR A 116 -7.53 -1.54 -14.08
C THR A 116 -7.76 -2.95 -14.57
N ASN A 117 -9.02 -3.41 -14.69
CA ASN A 117 -9.32 -4.77 -15.14
C ASN A 117 -8.95 -5.00 -16.61
N GLN A 118 -8.82 -3.94 -17.41
CA GLN A 118 -8.36 -4.01 -18.80
C GLN A 118 -6.85 -4.22 -18.90
N PHE A 119 -6.09 -3.80 -17.88
CA PHE A 119 -4.65 -3.98 -17.80
C PHE A 119 -4.27 -5.41 -17.35
N LEU A 120 -5.05 -6.03 -16.46
CA LEU A 120 -4.69 -7.32 -15.84
C LEU A 120 -4.35 -8.45 -16.83
N PRO A 121 -5.00 -8.61 -18.01
CA PRO A 121 -4.60 -9.62 -18.98
C PRO A 121 -3.14 -9.48 -19.46
N LEU A 122 -2.59 -8.27 -19.43
CA LEU A 122 -1.19 -8.03 -19.77
C LEU A 122 -0.23 -8.63 -18.77
N LEU A 123 -0.65 -8.99 -17.56
CA LEU A 123 0.16 -9.74 -16.58
C LEU A 123 0.22 -11.25 -16.87
N GLY A 124 -0.41 -11.72 -17.95
CA GLY A 124 -0.44 -13.14 -18.31
C GLY A 124 -1.04 -14.06 -17.22
N PRO A 125 -2.18 -13.70 -16.59
CA PRO A 125 -2.82 -14.57 -15.61
C PRO A 125 -3.47 -15.81 -16.25
N ARG A 126 -3.44 -16.94 -15.55
CA ARG A 126 -4.40 -18.03 -15.79
C ARG A 126 -5.79 -17.66 -15.23
N PHE A 127 -5.82 -17.01 -14.07
CA PHE A 127 -7.04 -16.50 -13.45
C PHE A 127 -6.87 -15.07 -12.94
N MET A 128 -7.96 -14.33 -12.91
CA MET A 128 -8.01 -12.99 -12.33
C MET A 128 -9.03 -12.97 -11.19
N ALA A 129 -8.75 -12.16 -10.18
CA ALA A 129 -9.66 -11.85 -9.09
C ALA A 129 -9.58 -10.36 -8.80
N GLY A 130 -10.63 -9.76 -8.25
CA GLY A 130 -10.63 -8.34 -7.98
C GLY A 130 -12.01 -7.75 -7.78
N PHE A 131 -12.06 -6.43 -7.85
CA PHE A 131 -13.33 -5.71 -7.85
C PHE A 131 -13.78 -5.37 -9.27
N PHE A 132 -15.07 -5.11 -9.42
CA PHE A 132 -15.62 -4.49 -10.62
C PHE A 132 -16.63 -3.41 -10.23
N ALA A 133 -16.84 -2.42 -11.10
CA ALA A 133 -17.73 -1.31 -10.82
C ALA A 133 -19.20 -1.78 -10.83
N ARG A 134 -19.99 -1.28 -9.87
CA ARG A 134 -21.43 -1.57 -9.83
C ARG A 134 -22.09 -1.10 -11.13
N GLY A 135 -23.00 -1.92 -11.65
CA GLY A 135 -23.67 -1.68 -12.94
C GLY A 135 -22.87 -2.10 -14.17
N GLN A 136 -21.61 -2.51 -14.03
CA GLN A 136 -20.82 -3.12 -15.10
C GLN A 136 -20.97 -4.65 -15.09
N PRO A 137 -20.79 -5.33 -16.24
CA PRO A 137 -20.76 -6.79 -16.29
C PRO A 137 -19.66 -7.35 -15.38
N CYS A 138 -20.03 -8.34 -14.55
CA CYS A 138 -19.10 -9.05 -13.69
C CYS A 138 -18.13 -9.88 -14.54
N PRO A 139 -16.80 -9.69 -14.45
CA PRO A 139 -15.83 -10.47 -15.25
C PRO A 139 -15.91 -11.97 -14.94
N ASP A 140 -16.06 -12.32 -13.66
CA ASP A 140 -16.20 -13.70 -13.21
C ASP A 140 -16.75 -13.75 -11.77
N ARG A 141 -17.96 -14.30 -11.59
CA ARG A 141 -18.66 -14.33 -10.30
C ARG A 141 -17.94 -15.15 -9.22
N ALA A 142 -17.10 -16.11 -9.61
CA ALA A 142 -16.35 -16.91 -8.65
C ALA A 142 -15.24 -16.09 -7.97
N ARG A 143 -14.68 -15.09 -8.66
CA ARG A 143 -13.45 -14.40 -8.25
C ARG A 143 -13.55 -12.88 -8.16
N PHE A 144 -14.66 -12.31 -8.61
CA PHE A 144 -14.91 -10.88 -8.57
C PHE A 144 -16.15 -10.55 -7.76
N ILE A 145 -16.08 -9.44 -7.03
CA ILE A 145 -17.22 -8.84 -6.33
C ILE A 145 -17.38 -7.37 -6.72
N PRO A 146 -18.61 -6.82 -6.67
CA PRO A 146 -18.82 -5.40 -6.90
C PRO A 146 -18.02 -4.59 -5.88
N TYR A 147 -17.38 -3.51 -6.32
CA TYR A 147 -16.62 -2.61 -5.44
C TYR A 147 -17.52 -2.09 -4.29
N PRO A 148 -17.17 -2.36 -3.02
CA PRO A 148 -17.91 -1.84 -1.86
C PRO A 148 -17.67 -0.34 -1.67
N GLU A 149 -18.57 0.48 -2.21
CA GLU A 149 -18.59 1.93 -2.00
C GLU A 149 -18.86 2.25 -0.51
N GLY A 150 -18.23 3.31 0.01
CA GLY A 150 -18.45 3.78 1.38
C GLY A 150 -17.79 2.97 2.51
N GLU A 151 -17.23 1.81 2.21
CA GLU A 151 -16.49 0.99 3.20
C GLU A 151 -15.10 1.55 3.52
N HIS A 152 -14.60 1.24 4.72
CA HIS A 152 -13.19 1.50 5.07
C HIS A 152 -12.27 0.66 4.17
N GLU A 153 -11.17 1.23 3.67
CA GLU A 153 -10.30 0.58 2.68
C GLU A 153 -9.84 -0.81 3.12
N ILE A 154 -9.39 -0.96 4.38
CA ILE A 154 -9.00 -2.28 4.93
C ILE A 154 -10.14 -3.30 4.81
N ARG A 155 -11.35 -2.96 5.27
CA ARG A 155 -12.51 -3.85 5.26
C ARG A 155 -12.91 -4.19 3.82
N ARG A 156 -12.88 -3.21 2.93
CA ARG A 156 -13.15 -3.37 1.50
C ARG A 156 -12.24 -4.45 0.90
N LEU A 157 -10.93 -4.34 1.10
CA LEU A 157 -9.95 -5.29 0.54
C LEU A 157 -10.12 -6.69 1.14
N LEU A 158 -10.42 -6.79 2.45
CA LEU A 158 -10.64 -8.07 3.11
C LEU A 158 -11.92 -8.77 2.66
N GLN A 159 -12.99 -8.03 2.30
CA GLN A 159 -14.21 -8.63 1.74
C GLN A 159 -13.92 -9.42 0.46
N LEU A 160 -13.02 -8.94 -0.41
CA LEU A 160 -12.60 -9.71 -1.58
C LEU A 160 -11.88 -11.01 -1.16
N LEU A 161 -11.02 -10.94 -0.15
CA LEU A 161 -10.32 -12.14 0.31
C LEU A 161 -11.29 -13.17 0.92
N GLU A 162 -12.28 -12.71 1.70
CA GLU A 162 -13.35 -13.57 2.21
C GLU A 162 -14.15 -14.22 1.08
N HIS A 163 -14.49 -13.45 0.04
CA HIS A 163 -15.17 -13.97 -1.15
C HIS A 163 -14.37 -15.06 -1.87
N LEU A 164 -13.04 -14.90 -1.94
CA LEU A 164 -12.12 -15.91 -2.47
C LEU A 164 -11.96 -17.12 -1.53
N GLY A 165 -12.58 -17.11 -0.35
CA GLY A 165 -12.48 -18.15 0.68
C GLY A 165 -11.18 -18.09 1.50
N ILE A 166 -10.44 -16.99 1.42
CA ILE A 166 -9.14 -16.80 2.08
C ILE A 166 -9.37 -16.43 3.54
N PRO A 167 -8.86 -17.21 4.52
CA PRO A 167 -9.01 -16.88 5.93
C PRO A 167 -8.30 -15.57 6.28
N LEU A 168 -9.04 -14.62 6.83
CA LEU A 168 -8.48 -13.35 7.28
C LEU A 168 -7.57 -13.52 8.50
N LYS A 169 -6.66 -12.56 8.69
CA LYS A 169 -5.69 -12.52 9.80
C LYS A 169 -5.70 -11.18 10.52
N GLY A 170 -6.89 -10.69 10.83
CA GLY A 170 -7.10 -9.39 11.49
C GLY A 170 -6.93 -8.20 10.56
N GLU A 171 -7.19 -7.02 11.09
CA GLU A 171 -7.27 -5.75 10.35
C GLU A 171 -6.18 -4.75 10.71
N HIS A 172 -5.39 -5.05 11.75
CA HIS A 172 -4.36 -4.14 12.23
C HIS A 172 -3.31 -3.89 11.15
N LEU A 173 -2.92 -2.62 11.05
CA LEU A 173 -1.80 -2.17 10.25
C LEU A 173 -0.49 -2.65 10.87
N GLU A 174 0.51 -2.86 10.02
CA GLU A 174 1.86 -3.18 10.44
C GLU A 174 2.83 -2.30 9.67
N PHE A 175 3.94 -1.93 10.29
CA PHE A 175 5.08 -1.30 9.64
C PHE A 175 6.36 -1.87 10.26
N PRO A 176 6.94 -2.93 9.69
CA PRO A 176 8.09 -3.59 10.28
C PRO A 176 9.30 -2.64 10.20
N LEU A 177 9.87 -2.37 11.36
CA LEU A 177 11.14 -1.64 11.51
C LEU A 177 12.29 -2.63 11.43
N SER A 178 13.36 -2.20 10.77
CA SER A 178 14.63 -2.91 10.68
C SER A 178 15.64 -2.29 11.66
N PRO A 179 16.69 -3.03 12.03
CA PRO A 179 17.78 -2.47 12.83
C PRO A 179 18.45 -1.25 12.17
N ALA A 180 18.36 -1.08 10.85
CA ALA A 180 18.87 0.10 10.17
C ALA A 180 17.99 1.33 10.44
N ASP A 181 16.66 1.17 10.47
CA ASP A 181 15.72 2.26 10.79
C ASP A 181 15.94 2.75 12.22
N GLU A 182 16.20 1.83 13.17
CA GLU A 182 16.49 2.19 14.57
C GLU A 182 17.81 2.95 14.71
N ARG A 183 18.85 2.56 13.95
CA ARG A 183 20.12 3.28 13.94
C ARG A 183 19.99 4.67 13.33
N GLU A 184 19.31 4.78 12.19
CA GLU A 184 19.04 6.08 11.55
C GLU A 184 18.24 7.00 12.49
N ALA A 185 17.22 6.47 13.16
CA ALA A 185 16.45 7.22 14.14
C ALA A 185 17.32 7.70 15.31
N ALA A 186 18.21 6.86 15.84
CA ALA A 186 19.14 7.23 16.91
C ALA A 186 20.13 8.32 16.44
N GLU A 187 20.68 8.20 15.24
CA GLU A 187 21.59 9.21 14.65
C GLU A 187 20.88 10.56 14.46
N LEU A 188 19.64 10.56 13.96
CA LEU A 188 18.82 11.77 13.83
C LEU A 188 18.47 12.37 15.19
N GLN A 189 18.18 11.52 16.19
CA GLN A 189 17.87 11.95 17.55
C GLN A 189 19.07 12.65 18.20
N GLU A 190 20.26 12.07 18.08
CA GLU A 190 21.52 12.64 18.58
C GLU A 190 21.88 13.94 17.85
N ALA A 191 21.83 13.95 16.51
CA ALA A 191 22.11 15.14 15.71
C ALA A 191 21.15 16.29 16.02
N GLY A 192 19.87 15.97 16.25
CA GLY A 192 18.84 16.93 16.64
C GLY A 192 18.84 17.31 18.13
N LYS A 193 19.70 16.66 18.95
CA LYS A 193 19.71 16.78 20.43
C LYS A 193 18.31 16.62 21.03
N LEU A 194 17.57 15.62 20.55
CA LEU A 194 16.18 15.40 20.92
C LEU A 194 16.10 14.53 22.18
N PRO A 195 15.61 15.04 23.32
CA PRO A 195 15.52 14.23 24.52
C PRO A 195 14.41 13.18 24.37
N THR A 196 14.69 11.95 24.78
CA THR A 196 13.73 10.83 24.71
C THR A 196 12.44 11.19 25.44
N GLY A 197 11.30 11.05 24.75
CA GLY A 197 9.98 11.36 25.29
C GLY A 197 9.67 12.85 25.42
N GLN A 198 10.55 13.76 24.96
CA GLN A 198 10.39 15.21 25.07
C GLN A 198 10.44 15.91 23.71
N PHE A 199 10.05 15.21 22.64
CA PHE A 199 9.86 15.82 21.33
C PHE A 199 8.54 15.38 20.70
N VAL A 200 8.02 16.22 19.80
CA VAL A 200 6.79 15.98 19.05
C VAL A 200 7.05 16.23 17.57
N CYS A 201 6.71 15.24 16.74
CA CYS A 201 6.78 15.38 15.29
C CYS A 201 5.51 16.04 14.74
N LEU A 202 5.68 17.13 14.00
CA LEU A 202 4.62 17.75 13.20
C LEU A 202 4.90 17.48 11.73
N HIS A 203 3.99 16.74 11.07
CA HIS A 203 4.04 16.54 9.63
C HIS A 203 3.27 17.66 8.94
N VAL A 204 3.99 18.60 8.35
CA VAL A 204 3.44 19.83 7.80
C VAL A 204 3.30 19.69 6.29
N GLY A 205 2.14 19.24 5.86
CA GLY A 205 1.88 19.09 4.44
C GLY A 205 0.83 18.05 4.09
N ALA A 206 0.45 18.09 2.83
CA ALA A 206 -0.40 17.11 2.18
C ALA A 206 -0.31 17.34 0.67
N ARG A 207 -0.37 16.28 -0.12
CA ARG A 207 -0.41 16.40 -1.59
C ARG A 207 -1.63 17.18 -2.09
N ASP A 208 -2.81 16.94 -1.50
CA ASP A 208 -4.03 17.66 -1.81
C ASP A 208 -4.10 18.97 -1.00
N PRO A 209 -4.10 20.15 -1.64
CA PRO A 209 -4.18 21.44 -0.94
C PRO A 209 -5.38 21.57 -0.01
N ARG A 210 -6.51 20.91 -0.31
CA ARG A 210 -7.73 20.95 0.53
C ARG A 210 -7.58 20.19 1.84
N ARG A 211 -6.58 19.30 1.92
CA ARG A 211 -6.24 18.53 3.13
C ARG A 211 -5.13 19.19 3.95
N ARG A 212 -4.60 20.34 3.51
CA ARG A 212 -3.58 21.09 4.25
C ARG A 212 -4.26 21.93 5.31
N TRP A 213 -3.86 21.72 6.57
CA TRP A 213 -4.26 22.62 7.65
C TRP A 213 -3.47 23.94 7.54
N PRO A 214 -4.06 25.10 7.86
CA PRO A 214 -3.37 26.39 7.75
C PRO A 214 -2.07 26.40 8.56
N ILE A 215 -0.99 26.89 7.94
CA ILE A 215 0.37 26.82 8.51
C ILE A 215 0.50 27.65 9.79
N GLU A 216 -0.26 28.74 9.90
CA GLU A 216 -0.34 29.58 11.10
C GLU A 216 -0.90 28.80 12.30
N LYS A 217 -1.78 27.82 12.05
CA LYS A 217 -2.32 26.97 13.11
C LYS A 217 -1.31 25.92 13.58
N PHE A 218 -0.48 25.40 12.68
CA PHE A 218 0.70 24.62 13.10
C PHE A 218 1.67 25.46 13.94
N LEU A 219 1.84 26.74 13.63
CA LEU A 219 2.66 27.65 14.45
C LEU A 219 2.06 27.85 15.86
N GLU A 220 0.75 28.06 15.96
CA GLU A 220 0.07 28.13 17.26
C GLU A 220 0.31 26.86 18.10
N VAL A 221 0.14 25.68 17.51
CA VAL A 221 0.40 24.38 18.17
C VAL A 221 1.87 24.24 18.56
N GLY A 222 2.79 24.51 17.62
CA GLY A 222 4.22 24.37 17.84
C GLY A 222 4.71 25.28 18.97
N LYS A 223 4.27 26.55 19.02
CA LYS A 223 4.57 27.46 20.14
C LYS A 223 4.04 26.92 21.47
N GLY A 224 2.83 26.35 21.46
CA GLY A 224 2.23 25.73 22.64
C GLY A 224 3.00 24.50 23.14
N LEU A 225 3.59 23.71 22.24
CA LEU A 225 4.43 22.55 22.57
C LEU A 225 5.79 22.99 23.14
N VAL A 226 6.44 23.96 22.50
CA VAL A 226 7.71 24.54 22.98
C VAL A 226 7.54 25.16 24.38
N ALA A 227 6.46 25.91 24.60
CA ALA A 227 6.15 26.48 25.91
C ALA A 227 5.93 25.42 27.02
N ARG A 228 5.61 24.18 26.64
CA ARG A 228 5.47 23.02 27.54
C ARG A 228 6.76 22.21 27.68
N GLY A 229 7.86 22.66 27.09
CA GLY A 229 9.17 22.02 27.16
C GLY A 229 9.42 20.92 26.12
N PHE A 230 8.54 20.77 25.12
CA PHE A 230 8.78 19.81 24.04
C PHE A 230 9.62 20.44 22.92
N ARG A 231 10.56 19.65 22.38
CA ARG A 231 11.22 19.95 21.10
C ARG A 231 10.24 19.65 19.96
N VAL A 232 10.18 20.52 18.95
CA VAL A 232 9.31 20.28 17.78
C VAL A 232 10.17 19.80 16.62
N VAL A 233 9.83 18.62 16.09
CA VAL A 233 10.46 18.06 14.89
C VAL A 233 9.50 18.25 13.72
N LEU A 234 9.96 18.93 12.67
CA LEU A 234 9.15 19.11 11.46
C LEU A 234 9.51 18.02 10.45
N THR A 235 8.49 17.34 9.95
CA THR A 235 8.63 16.32 8.91
C THR A 235 7.80 16.71 7.70
N GLY A 236 8.23 16.26 6.52
CA GLY A 236 7.61 16.58 5.24
C GLY A 236 8.42 15.99 4.10
N THR A 237 7.86 16.09 2.91
CA THR A 237 8.56 15.80 1.65
C THR A 237 9.46 16.97 1.23
N ALA A 238 10.30 16.76 0.23
CA ALA A 238 11.14 17.84 -0.33
C ALA A 238 10.31 19.02 -0.86
N GLU A 239 9.12 18.75 -1.42
CA GLU A 239 8.18 19.78 -1.90
C GLU A 239 7.59 20.61 -0.75
N GLU A 240 7.55 20.06 0.46
CA GLU A 240 7.02 20.69 1.68
C GLU A 240 8.12 21.40 2.49
N ALA A 241 9.39 21.32 2.06
CA ALA A 241 10.52 21.92 2.75
C ALA A 241 10.37 23.43 2.97
N GLY A 242 9.74 24.15 2.04
CA GLY A 242 9.44 25.58 2.21
C GLY A 242 8.47 25.88 3.36
N GLN A 243 7.45 25.03 3.54
CA GLN A 243 6.48 25.18 4.63
C GLN A 243 7.11 24.82 5.98
N ALA A 244 7.88 23.73 6.02
CA ALA A 244 8.65 23.33 7.19
C ALA A 244 9.67 24.42 7.58
N GLY A 245 10.40 24.98 6.62
CA GLY A 245 11.36 26.06 6.85
C GLY A 245 10.70 27.32 7.43
N TRP A 246 9.61 27.77 6.82
CA TRP A 246 8.84 28.93 7.31
C TRP A 246 8.39 28.76 8.77
N LEU A 247 7.98 27.55 9.14
CA LEU A 247 7.54 27.22 10.49
C LEU A 247 8.72 27.14 11.47
N ALA A 248 9.81 26.49 11.08
CA ALA A 248 11.04 26.38 11.88
C ALA A 248 11.60 27.77 12.24
N GLU A 249 11.67 28.69 11.28
CA GLU A 249 12.13 30.07 11.51
C GLU A 249 11.32 30.79 12.58
N ARG A 250 10.00 30.55 12.62
CA ARG A 250 9.06 31.23 13.54
C ARG A 250 8.92 30.55 14.90
N LEU A 251 9.23 29.25 14.98
CA LEU A 251 9.35 28.54 16.25
C LEU A 251 10.65 28.89 16.98
N GLY A 252 11.71 29.24 16.24
CA GLY A 252 13.03 29.51 16.80
C GLY A 252 13.74 28.22 17.22
N ARG A 253 14.79 28.32 18.06
CA ARG A 253 15.55 27.15 18.55
C ARG A 253 14.83 26.36 19.66
N GLY A 254 13.51 26.21 19.54
CA GLY A 254 12.62 25.48 20.43
C GLY A 254 12.60 23.98 20.17
#